data_AF-A0A1I5DJD0-F1
#
_entry.id   AF-A0A1I5DJD0-F1
#
_cell.length_a   1.000
_cell.length_b   1.000
_cell.length_c   1.000
_cell.angle_alpha   90.00
_cell.angle_beta   90.00
_cell.angle_gamma   90.00
#
_symmetry.space_group_name_H-M   'P 1'
#
loop_
_entity.id
_entity.type
_entity.pdbx_description
1 polymer ?
#
loop_
_entity_poly.entity_id
_entity_poly.type
_entity_poly.pdbx_seq_one_letter_code
_entity_poly.pdbx_strand_id
1 'polypeptide(L)'
;MRRSSHESRKAPVRYFRDDVRMTDWNSMLRDQLIWHWNGQLRPRLDGLTDEEYFWEPVADCWNVRPRGTGIAQMQAGTGAMTIDFAFPEPEPVPFTTISWRLGHVIVGVLAMRNASHFGRTPTDYESFEYATTAAEALDQLDAELATWLTGVESLGEEGLAEPCGPAEGPYAERSMAELVLHINRELIHHLSEVSLLRDLYLHKNGSLR
;
A
#
# COMPACT_ATOMS: atom_id res chain seq x y z
N MET A 1 -20.87 37.32 -30.86
CA MET A 1 -19.89 36.35 -30.31
C MET A 1 -20.57 35.52 -29.23
N ARG A 2 -20.98 34.28 -29.54
CA ARG A 2 -21.42 33.30 -28.52
C ARG A 2 -20.26 32.33 -28.29
N ARG A 3 -19.71 32.29 -27.08
CA ARG A 3 -18.73 31.26 -26.69
C ARG A 3 -19.49 29.97 -26.38
N SER A 4 -19.10 28.92 -27.08
CA SER A 4 -19.53 27.53 -26.86
C SER A 4 -18.89 27.01 -25.58
N SER A 5 -19.70 26.54 -24.63
CA SER A 5 -19.24 25.79 -23.46
C SER A 5 -19.01 24.34 -23.86
N HIS A 6 -17.75 23.93 -23.95
CA HIS A 6 -17.37 22.54 -24.14
C HIS A 6 -17.40 21.83 -22.78
N GLU A 7 -18.49 21.14 -22.49
CA GLU A 7 -18.63 20.28 -21.32
C GLU A 7 -17.92 18.96 -21.63
N SER A 8 -16.71 18.75 -21.10
CA SER A 8 -16.00 17.48 -21.25
C SER A 8 -16.68 16.42 -20.38
N ARG A 9 -17.60 15.65 -20.95
CA ARG A 9 -18.15 14.47 -20.29
C ARG A 9 -17.03 13.43 -20.14
N LYS A 10 -16.54 13.22 -18.91
CA LYS A 10 -15.75 12.04 -18.55
C LYS A 10 -16.56 10.79 -18.89
N ALA A 11 -15.96 9.82 -19.56
CA ALA A 11 -16.61 8.56 -19.89
C ALA A 11 -17.09 7.87 -18.58
N PRO A 12 -18.26 7.21 -18.59
CA PRO A 12 -18.75 6.50 -17.41
C PRO A 12 -17.79 5.38 -17.04
N VAL A 13 -17.47 5.29 -15.74
CA VAL A 13 -16.71 4.18 -15.19
C VAL A 13 -17.56 2.92 -15.35
N ARG A 14 -17.08 1.94 -16.14
CA ARG A 14 -17.73 0.64 -16.27
C ARG A 14 -17.44 -0.17 -15.01
N TYR A 15 -18.48 -0.54 -14.28
CA TYR A 15 -18.38 -1.32 -13.04
C TYR A 15 -18.22 -2.82 -13.30
N PHE A 16 -18.59 -3.31 -14.48
CA PHE A 16 -18.54 -4.73 -14.85
C PHE A 16 -18.06 -4.90 -16.30
N ARG A 17 -17.31 -5.96 -16.58
CA ARG A 17 -17.01 -6.42 -17.94
C ARG A 17 -18.14 -7.33 -18.43
N ASP A 18 -18.63 -7.10 -19.65
CA ASP A 18 -19.83 -7.75 -20.19
C ASP A 18 -19.61 -9.19 -20.72
N ASP A 19 -18.51 -9.87 -20.37
CA ASP A 19 -18.26 -11.23 -20.87
C ASP A 19 -17.41 -12.07 -19.92
N VAL A 20 -18.04 -12.76 -18.96
CA VAL A 20 -17.45 -13.90 -18.24
C VAL A 20 -18.56 -14.91 -17.90
N ARG A 21 -18.45 -16.15 -18.40
CA ARG A 21 -19.20 -17.32 -17.94
C ARG A 21 -18.19 -18.32 -17.33
N MET A 22 -18.50 -18.84 -16.14
CA MET A 22 -17.63 -19.50 -15.13
C MET A 22 -16.75 -18.50 -14.35
N THR A 23 -16.80 -18.58 -13.01
CA THR A 23 -16.15 -17.64 -12.09
C THR A 23 -14.64 -17.72 -12.22
N ASP A 24 -14.03 -16.77 -12.92
CA ASP A 24 -12.58 -16.53 -12.95
C ASP A 24 -12.20 -15.72 -11.71
N TRP A 25 -11.99 -16.44 -10.59
CA TRP A 25 -11.66 -15.81 -9.31
C TRP A 25 -10.32 -15.10 -9.36
N ASN A 26 -9.36 -15.64 -10.11
CA ASN A 26 -8.05 -15.01 -10.28
C ASN A 26 -8.18 -13.60 -10.88
N SER A 27 -8.88 -13.47 -12.01
CA SER A 27 -9.14 -12.16 -12.60
C SER A 27 -9.97 -11.28 -11.66
N MET A 28 -11.01 -11.80 -11.01
CA MET A 28 -11.87 -10.99 -10.13
C MET A 28 -11.13 -10.41 -8.91
N LEU A 29 -10.26 -11.21 -8.27
CA LEU A 29 -9.44 -10.77 -7.13
C LEU A 29 -8.45 -9.67 -7.54
N ARG A 30 -7.79 -9.85 -8.69
CA ARG A 30 -6.85 -8.86 -9.24
C ARG A 30 -7.57 -7.60 -9.70
N ASP A 31 -8.69 -7.74 -10.40
CA ASP A 31 -9.47 -6.63 -10.96
C ASP A 31 -10.01 -5.71 -9.86
N GLN A 32 -10.39 -6.25 -8.69
CA GLN A 32 -10.80 -5.42 -7.54
C GLN A 32 -9.70 -4.41 -7.18
N LEU A 33 -8.47 -4.91 -7.01
CA LEU A 33 -7.34 -4.08 -6.62
C LEU A 33 -6.90 -3.17 -7.76
N ILE A 34 -6.78 -3.68 -8.99
CA ILE A 34 -6.35 -2.91 -10.17
C ILE A 34 -7.32 -1.75 -10.45
N TRP A 35 -8.63 -1.99 -10.36
CA TRP A 35 -9.63 -0.94 -10.55
C TRP A 35 -9.51 0.13 -9.46
N HIS A 36 -9.39 -0.28 -8.19
CA HIS A 36 -9.25 0.66 -7.07
C HIS A 36 -7.95 1.46 -7.18
N TRP A 37 -6.85 0.78 -7.51
CA TRP A 37 -5.53 1.37 -7.71
C TRP A 37 -5.55 2.45 -8.80
N ASN A 38 -5.98 2.10 -10.01
CA ASN A 38 -5.97 3.01 -11.16
C ASN A 38 -7.02 4.13 -11.06
N GLY A 39 -8.18 3.82 -10.48
CA GLY A 39 -9.31 4.74 -10.45
C GLY A 39 -9.35 5.65 -9.22
N GLN A 40 -8.87 5.17 -8.07
CA GLN A 40 -9.06 5.84 -6.78
C GLN A 40 -7.78 6.13 -6.02
N LEU A 41 -6.68 5.38 -6.22
CA LEU A 41 -5.49 5.52 -5.39
C LEU A 41 -4.31 6.19 -6.10
N ARG A 42 -3.71 5.53 -7.10
CA ARG A 42 -2.41 5.96 -7.65
C ARG A 42 -2.40 7.40 -8.18
N PRO A 43 -3.44 7.89 -8.89
CA PRO A 43 -3.50 9.30 -9.29
C PRO A 43 -3.55 10.28 -8.10
N ARG A 44 -4.10 9.86 -6.95
CA ARG A 44 -4.13 10.67 -5.72
C ARG A 44 -2.78 10.72 -5.03
N LEU A 45 -1.78 9.95 -5.46
CA LEU A 45 -0.41 10.01 -4.97
C LEU A 45 0.51 10.81 -5.91
N ASP A 46 0.00 11.25 -7.07
CA ASP A 46 0.80 12.00 -8.04
C ASP A 46 1.30 13.33 -7.47
N GLY A 47 2.61 13.53 -7.58
CA GLY A 47 3.32 14.69 -7.04
C GLY A 47 3.22 14.81 -5.52
N LEU A 48 3.14 13.69 -4.78
CA LEU A 48 3.37 13.68 -3.34
C LEU A 48 4.77 14.23 -3.07
N THR A 49 4.87 15.28 -2.28
CA THR A 49 6.14 15.92 -1.93
C THR A 49 6.77 15.28 -0.69
N ASP A 50 8.07 15.48 -0.49
CA ASP A 50 8.75 15.02 0.73
C ASP A 50 8.18 15.69 1.99
N GLU A 51 7.73 16.94 1.88
CA GLU A 51 7.06 17.66 2.96
C GLU A 51 5.75 16.97 3.35
N GLU A 52 4.91 16.59 2.38
CA GLU A 52 3.69 15.81 2.61
C GLU A 52 4.02 14.43 3.19
N TYR A 53 5.02 13.74 2.63
CA TYR A 53 5.40 12.37 3.00
C TYR A 53 5.85 12.27 4.47
N PHE A 54 6.67 13.21 4.93
CA PHE A 54 7.18 13.25 6.31
C PHE A 54 6.29 14.05 7.28
N TRP A 55 5.16 14.60 6.82
CA TRP A 55 4.32 15.47 7.64
C TRP A 55 3.75 14.77 8.88
N GLU A 56 3.87 15.46 10.02
CA GLU A 56 3.35 15.02 11.31
C GLU A 56 2.06 15.80 11.65
N PRO A 57 0.86 15.17 11.52
CA PRO A 57 -0.41 15.87 11.76
C PRO A 57 -0.68 16.13 13.25
N VAL A 58 -0.08 15.33 14.13
CA VAL A 58 -0.17 15.38 15.59
C VAL A 58 1.20 15.13 16.21
N ALA A 59 1.38 15.58 17.46
CA ALA A 59 2.60 15.28 18.22
C ALA A 59 2.76 13.78 18.49
N ASP A 60 4.01 13.35 18.66
CA ASP A 60 4.39 11.99 19.06
C ASP A 60 3.87 10.88 18.12
N CYS A 61 3.65 11.20 16.84
CA CYS A 61 3.27 10.22 15.83
C CYS A 61 4.44 9.34 15.39
N TRP A 62 4.13 8.11 14.98
CA TRP A 62 5.06 7.20 14.33
C TRP A 62 5.28 7.58 12.87
N ASN A 63 6.56 7.61 12.49
CA ASN A 63 7.02 8.12 11.21
C ASN A 63 8.13 7.21 10.63
N VAL A 64 8.45 7.37 9.36
CA VAL A 64 9.76 6.97 8.82
C VAL A 64 10.71 8.15 9.04
N ARG A 65 11.85 7.91 9.70
CA ARG A 65 12.74 8.96 10.21
C ARG A 65 14.18 8.72 9.80
N PRO A 66 15.00 9.77 9.66
CA PRO A 66 16.44 9.61 9.60
C PRO A 66 16.95 8.80 10.78
N ARG A 67 17.85 7.86 10.52
CA ARG A 67 18.37 6.95 11.53
C ARG A 67 18.94 7.72 12.71
N GLY A 68 18.56 7.29 13.92
CA GLY A 68 18.98 7.90 15.17
C GLY A 68 18.21 9.15 15.59
N THR A 69 17.14 9.51 14.87
CA THR A 69 16.25 10.63 15.24
C THR A 69 14.89 10.20 15.79
N GLY A 70 14.55 8.91 15.66
CA GLY A 70 13.32 8.37 16.24
C GLY A 70 13.35 8.33 17.76
N ILE A 71 12.17 8.42 18.37
CA ILE A 71 11.97 8.32 19.82
C ILE A 71 11.11 7.11 20.19
N ALA A 72 10.62 6.35 19.20
CA ALA A 72 9.87 5.13 19.44
C ALA A 72 10.76 4.05 20.07
N GLN A 73 10.13 3.13 20.81
CA GLN A 73 10.81 2.03 21.50
C GLN A 73 11.64 1.17 20.54
N MET A 74 11.13 0.96 19.33
CA MET A 74 11.79 0.21 18.27
C MET A 74 11.90 1.07 17.01
N GLN A 75 13.05 0.96 16.33
CA GLN A 75 13.36 1.68 15.11
C GLN A 75 14.00 0.68 14.15
N ALA A 76 13.22 0.22 13.17
CA ALA A 76 13.62 -0.87 12.28
C ALA A 76 14.04 -0.34 10.90
N GLY A 77 14.90 -1.08 10.21
CA GLY A 77 15.30 -0.84 8.83
C GLY A 77 16.79 -0.63 8.66
N THR A 78 17.26 -0.75 7.42
CA THR A 78 18.66 -0.52 7.01
C THR A 78 18.83 0.85 6.34
N GLY A 79 20.08 1.25 6.08
CA GLY A 79 20.39 2.48 5.35
C GLY A 79 20.13 3.75 6.16
N ALA A 80 19.72 4.83 5.49
CA ALA A 80 19.62 6.16 6.10
C ALA A 80 18.37 6.37 6.96
N MET A 81 17.33 5.54 6.79
CA MET A 81 16.03 5.73 7.40
C MET A 81 15.65 4.54 8.28
N THR A 82 14.81 4.79 9.28
CA THR A 82 14.20 3.79 10.15
C THR A 82 12.73 4.08 10.34
N ILE A 83 11.91 3.05 10.51
CA ILE A 83 10.49 3.18 10.82
C ILE A 83 10.22 2.96 12.31
N ASP A 84 9.38 3.81 12.89
CA ASP A 84 9.02 3.78 14.31
C ASP A 84 8.02 2.66 14.64
N PHE A 85 8.28 1.88 15.70
CA PHE A 85 7.36 0.86 16.22
C PHE A 85 7.52 0.67 17.74
N ALA A 86 6.67 -0.18 18.32
CA ALA A 86 6.84 -0.70 19.68
C ALA A 86 6.29 -2.13 19.79
N PHE A 87 6.90 -2.94 20.66
CA PHE A 87 6.38 -4.25 21.02
C PHE A 87 6.58 -4.53 22.52
N PRO A 88 5.52 -4.86 23.30
CA PRO A 88 4.11 -4.80 22.88
C PRO A 88 3.71 -3.35 22.53
N GLU A 89 2.66 -3.20 21.73
CA GLU A 89 2.15 -1.86 21.38
C GLU A 89 1.67 -1.11 22.63
N PRO A 90 2.01 0.18 22.77
CA PRO A 90 1.48 1.03 23.84
C PRO A 90 0.00 1.31 23.61
N GLU A 91 -0.72 1.71 24.67
CA GLU A 91 -2.13 2.12 24.54
C GLU A 91 -2.43 3.54 25.02
N PRO A 92 -2.98 4.42 24.15
CA PRO A 92 -3.32 4.17 22.73
C PRO A 92 -2.07 4.05 21.84
N VAL A 93 -2.15 3.26 20.78
CA VAL A 93 -1.13 3.25 19.72
C VAL A 93 -0.94 4.65 19.14
N PRO A 94 0.30 5.15 19.02
CA PRO A 94 0.59 6.42 18.38
C PRO A 94 -0.01 6.55 16.98
N PHE A 95 -0.43 7.76 16.63
CA PHE A 95 -0.89 8.06 15.27
C PHE A 95 0.24 7.82 14.26
N THR A 96 -0.05 7.36 13.05
CA THR A 96 0.98 7.06 12.03
C THR A 96 0.88 8.01 10.83
N THR A 97 2.01 8.51 10.35
CA THR A 97 2.12 9.44 9.21
C THR A 97 1.92 8.77 7.84
N ILE A 98 1.94 9.57 6.77
CA ILE A 98 1.92 9.06 5.39
C ILE A 98 3.11 8.13 5.14
N SER A 99 4.33 8.57 5.48
CA SER A 99 5.53 7.74 5.26
C SER A 99 5.49 6.43 6.04
N TRP A 100 4.98 6.44 7.28
CA TRP A 100 4.83 5.22 8.07
C TRP A 100 3.83 4.26 7.42
N ARG A 101 2.66 4.75 7.00
CA ARG A 101 1.64 3.92 6.36
C ARG A 101 2.12 3.34 5.03
N LEU A 102 2.84 4.13 4.23
CA LEU A 102 3.48 3.64 3.01
C LEU A 102 4.55 2.59 3.35
N GLY A 103 5.41 2.83 4.35
CA GLY A 103 6.39 1.85 4.81
C GLY A 103 5.76 0.54 5.28
N HIS A 104 4.63 0.61 6.00
CA HIS A 104 3.88 -0.58 6.41
C HIS A 104 3.30 -1.34 5.20
N VAL A 105 2.66 -0.65 4.25
CA VAL A 105 2.13 -1.29 3.04
C VAL A 105 3.23 -1.91 2.20
N ILE A 106 4.32 -1.18 1.97
CA ILE A 106 5.45 -1.64 1.15
C ILE A 106 6.09 -2.88 1.78
N VAL A 107 6.38 -2.84 3.08
CA VAL A 107 7.17 -3.90 3.74
C VAL A 107 6.28 -4.97 4.33
N GLY A 108 5.44 -4.57 5.29
CA GLY A 108 4.62 -5.45 6.11
C GLY A 108 3.45 -6.09 5.37
N VAL A 109 2.99 -5.51 4.25
CA VAL A 109 1.91 -6.08 3.45
C VAL A 109 2.47 -6.75 2.19
N LEU A 110 3.28 -6.05 1.39
CA LEU A 110 3.72 -6.55 0.08
C LEU A 110 5.07 -7.28 0.13
N ALA A 111 6.16 -6.63 0.52
CA ALA A 111 7.52 -7.16 0.34
C ALA A 111 7.75 -8.48 1.07
N MET A 112 7.27 -8.61 2.32
CA MET A 112 7.36 -9.86 3.07
C MET A 112 6.56 -11.00 2.43
N ARG A 113 5.39 -10.71 1.84
CA ARG A 113 4.57 -11.69 1.13
C ARG A 113 5.18 -12.07 -0.22
N ASN A 114 5.68 -11.09 -0.97
CA ASN A 114 6.43 -11.31 -2.20
C ASN A 114 7.66 -12.20 -1.95
N ALA A 115 8.36 -12.00 -0.82
CA ALA A 115 9.49 -12.84 -0.44
C ALA A 115 9.07 -14.27 -0.09
N SER A 116 7.93 -14.42 0.59
CA SER A 116 7.44 -15.73 1.02
C SER A 116 6.84 -16.55 -0.12
N HIS A 117 6.19 -15.89 -1.09
CA HIS A 117 5.34 -16.57 -2.08
C HIS A 117 5.80 -16.42 -3.52
N PHE A 118 6.51 -15.34 -3.87
CA PHE A 118 6.75 -14.95 -5.26
C PHE A 118 8.23 -14.68 -5.60
N GLY A 119 9.16 -15.25 -4.81
CA GLY A 119 10.58 -15.33 -5.17
C GLY A 119 11.36 -14.02 -5.05
N ARG A 120 10.80 -13.00 -4.39
CA ARG A 120 11.56 -11.82 -3.99
C ARG A 120 12.63 -12.21 -2.97
N THR A 121 13.77 -11.52 -2.98
CA THR A 121 14.79 -11.66 -1.92
C THR A 121 14.16 -11.53 -0.53
N PRO A 122 14.49 -12.41 0.44
CA PRO A 122 13.99 -12.32 1.81
C PRO A 122 14.18 -10.92 2.41
N THR A 123 13.12 -10.43 3.07
CA THR A 123 13.14 -9.14 3.76
C THR A 123 12.10 -9.11 4.88
N ASP A 124 12.26 -8.16 5.77
CA ASP A 124 11.39 -7.81 6.88
C ASP A 124 11.60 -6.34 7.24
N TYR A 125 10.93 -5.86 8.29
CA TYR A 125 11.09 -4.50 8.79
C TYR A 125 12.54 -4.12 9.13
N GLU A 126 13.34 -5.07 9.61
CA GLU A 126 14.72 -4.79 10.06
C GLU A 126 15.69 -4.69 8.89
N SER A 127 15.48 -5.49 7.86
CA SER A 127 16.37 -5.63 6.69
C SER A 127 15.96 -4.77 5.49
N PHE A 128 14.80 -4.11 5.53
CA PHE A 128 14.33 -3.25 4.45
C PHE A 128 14.99 -1.86 4.49
N GLU A 129 15.36 -1.33 3.32
CA GLU A 129 15.90 0.02 3.18
C GLU A 129 14.77 1.01 2.85
N TYR A 130 14.32 1.76 3.85
CA TYR A 130 13.22 2.72 3.70
C TYR A 130 13.64 3.93 2.85
N ALA A 131 12.74 4.36 1.98
CA ALA A 131 12.91 5.51 1.10
C ALA A 131 13.27 6.80 1.85
N THR A 132 14.17 7.59 1.26
CA THR A 132 14.56 8.91 1.79
C THR A 132 13.67 10.03 1.25
N THR A 133 12.90 9.76 0.19
CA THR A 133 11.99 10.70 -0.46
C THR A 133 10.63 10.07 -0.74
N ALA A 134 9.62 10.91 -0.94
CA ALA A 134 8.29 10.51 -1.35
C ALA A 134 8.32 9.76 -2.70
N ALA A 135 9.14 10.24 -3.64
CA ALA A 135 9.27 9.64 -4.96
C ALA A 135 9.82 8.20 -4.87
N GLU A 136 10.90 8.00 -4.11
CA GLU A 136 11.48 6.67 -3.87
C GLU A 136 10.47 5.73 -3.18
N ALA A 137 9.67 6.23 -2.24
CA ALA A 137 8.65 5.43 -1.57
C ALA A 137 7.55 4.99 -2.55
N LEU A 138 7.14 5.86 -3.48
CA LEU A 138 6.18 5.50 -4.52
C LEU A 138 6.76 4.51 -5.53
N ASP A 139 8.04 4.63 -5.89
CA ASP A 139 8.72 3.65 -6.75
C ASP A 139 8.80 2.27 -6.06
N GLN A 140 9.12 2.23 -4.76
CA GLN A 140 9.08 1.00 -3.97
C GLN A 140 7.68 0.39 -3.94
N LEU A 141 6.64 1.19 -3.71
CA LEU A 141 5.25 0.73 -3.72
C LEU A 141 4.84 0.17 -5.08
N ASP A 142 5.15 0.89 -6.17
CA ASP A 142 4.82 0.48 -7.54
C ASP A 142 5.51 -0.86 -7.87
N ALA A 143 6.78 -1.04 -7.48
CA ALA A 143 7.54 -2.27 -7.71
C ALA A 143 7.02 -3.49 -6.92
N GLU A 144 6.73 -3.31 -5.62
CA GLU A 144 6.24 -4.39 -4.77
C GLU A 144 4.81 -4.80 -5.17
N LEU A 145 3.96 -3.83 -5.57
CA LEU A 145 2.62 -4.12 -6.06
C LEU A 145 2.67 -4.86 -7.40
N ALA A 146 3.55 -4.46 -8.31
CA ALA A 146 3.72 -5.16 -9.58
C ALA A 146 4.15 -6.62 -9.38
N THR A 147 5.12 -6.86 -8.48
CA THR A 147 5.57 -8.20 -8.12
C THR A 147 4.42 -9.04 -7.56
N TRP A 148 3.64 -8.47 -6.64
CA TRP A 148 2.48 -9.15 -6.05
C TRP A 148 1.43 -9.51 -7.11
N LEU A 149 1.05 -8.57 -7.98
CA LEU A 149 0.04 -8.79 -9.00
C LEU A 149 0.47 -9.84 -10.05
N THR A 150 1.74 -9.84 -10.46
CA THR A 150 2.28 -10.88 -11.35
C THR A 150 2.34 -12.24 -10.66
N GLY A 151 2.71 -12.27 -9.38
CA GLY A 151 2.67 -13.49 -8.57
C GLY A 151 1.27 -14.09 -8.50
N VAL A 152 0.28 -13.28 -8.12
CA VAL A 152 -1.12 -13.72 -8.03
C VAL A 152 -1.66 -14.17 -9.38
N GLU A 153 -1.35 -13.46 -10.47
CA GLU A 153 -1.70 -13.89 -11.83
C GLU A 153 -1.20 -15.30 -12.15
N SER A 154 0.06 -15.59 -11.78
CA SER A 154 0.71 -16.86 -12.12
C SER A 154 0.11 -18.07 -11.41
N LEU A 155 -0.64 -17.87 -10.31
CA LEU A 155 -1.28 -18.96 -9.57
C LEU A 155 -2.39 -19.66 -10.35
N GLY A 156 -3.09 -18.95 -11.23
CA GLY A 156 -4.34 -19.43 -11.82
C GLY A 156 -5.40 -19.78 -10.76
N GLU A 157 -6.39 -20.60 -11.14
CA GLU A 157 -7.44 -21.05 -10.22
C GLU A 157 -6.94 -22.14 -9.25
N GLU A 158 -6.08 -23.05 -9.72
CA GLU A 158 -5.57 -24.15 -8.90
C GLU A 158 -4.69 -23.63 -7.76
N GLY A 159 -3.74 -22.75 -8.06
CA GLY A 159 -2.86 -22.17 -7.03
C GLY A 159 -3.59 -21.30 -6.02
N LEU A 160 -4.73 -20.71 -6.38
CA LEU A 160 -5.58 -19.97 -5.44
C LEU A 160 -6.30 -20.88 -4.43
N ALA A 161 -6.60 -22.12 -4.82
CA ALA A 161 -7.28 -23.08 -3.96
C ALA A 161 -6.34 -23.78 -2.97
N GLU A 162 -5.04 -23.83 -3.27
CA GLU A 162 -4.03 -24.45 -2.40
C GLU A 162 -3.84 -23.67 -1.08
N PRO A 163 -3.38 -24.33 0.00
CA PRO A 163 -2.99 -23.67 1.24
C PRO A 163 -1.88 -22.62 1.02
N CYS A 164 -1.95 -21.48 1.71
CA CYS A 164 -0.96 -20.41 1.63
C CYS A 164 0.38 -20.78 2.31
N GLY A 165 0.39 -21.80 3.16
CA GLY A 165 1.61 -22.43 3.63
C GLY A 165 2.24 -21.79 4.88
N PRO A 166 3.34 -22.40 5.37
CA PRO A 166 3.85 -22.15 6.73
C PRO A 166 4.33 -20.73 7.01
N ALA A 167 4.60 -19.93 5.97
CA ALA A 167 4.99 -18.52 6.10
C ALA A 167 3.90 -17.67 6.78
N GLU A 168 2.62 -18.06 6.63
CA GLU A 168 1.48 -17.35 7.25
C GLU A 168 1.15 -17.88 8.67
N GLY A 169 2.06 -18.68 9.26
CA GLY A 169 1.99 -19.12 10.66
C GLY A 169 0.68 -19.84 11.00
N PRO A 170 -0.13 -19.34 11.95
CA PRO A 170 -1.39 -19.99 12.35
C PRO A 170 -2.43 -20.06 11.22
N TYR A 171 -2.21 -19.34 10.12
CA TYR A 171 -3.09 -19.34 8.95
C TYR A 171 -2.59 -20.24 7.82
N ALA A 172 -1.53 -21.03 8.02
CA ALA A 172 -0.89 -21.81 6.96
C ALA A 172 -1.82 -22.73 6.16
N GLU A 173 -2.88 -23.26 6.78
CA GLU A 173 -3.87 -24.15 6.16
C GLU A 173 -5.00 -23.38 5.45
N ARG A 174 -5.01 -22.04 5.49
CA ARG A 174 -5.98 -21.20 4.76
C ARG A 174 -5.60 -21.15 3.29
N SER A 175 -6.60 -20.96 2.44
CA SER A 175 -6.36 -20.90 0.99
C SER A 175 -5.51 -19.66 0.61
N MET A 176 -4.75 -19.78 -0.47
CA MET A 176 -4.05 -18.65 -1.08
C MET A 176 -5.05 -17.54 -1.49
N ALA A 177 -6.27 -17.90 -1.91
CA ALA A 177 -7.34 -16.93 -2.17
C ALA A 177 -7.73 -16.11 -0.92
N GLU A 178 -7.82 -16.74 0.26
CA GLU A 178 -8.07 -16.03 1.52
C GLU A 178 -6.93 -15.06 1.87
N LEU A 179 -5.67 -15.43 1.60
CA LEU A 179 -4.52 -14.54 1.76
C LEU A 179 -4.62 -13.35 0.78
N VAL A 180 -4.91 -13.59 -0.50
CA VAL A 180 -5.06 -12.51 -1.49
C VAL A 180 -6.17 -11.53 -1.10
N LEU A 181 -7.31 -12.03 -0.61
CA LEU A 181 -8.40 -11.20 -0.09
C LEU A 181 -7.98 -10.39 1.15
N HIS A 182 -7.14 -10.95 2.02
CA HIS A 182 -6.56 -10.20 3.13
C HIS A 182 -5.65 -9.08 2.61
N ILE A 183 -4.72 -9.36 1.71
CA ILE A 183 -3.80 -8.35 1.16
C ILE A 183 -4.55 -7.24 0.42
N ASN A 184 -5.58 -7.57 -0.36
CA ASN A 184 -6.44 -6.57 -0.97
C ASN A 184 -7.09 -5.64 0.07
N ARG A 185 -7.57 -6.18 1.19
CA ARG A 185 -8.16 -5.37 2.27
C ARG A 185 -7.14 -4.44 2.92
N GLU A 186 -5.94 -4.94 3.22
CA GLU A 186 -4.86 -4.13 3.79
C GLU A 186 -4.48 -2.97 2.86
N LEU A 187 -4.32 -3.26 1.55
CA LEU A 187 -4.01 -2.24 0.54
C LEU A 187 -5.10 -1.19 0.43
N ILE A 188 -6.37 -1.59 0.31
CA ILE A 188 -7.50 -0.67 0.23
C ILE A 188 -7.59 0.19 1.49
N HIS A 189 -7.46 -0.43 2.66
CA HIS A 189 -7.58 0.24 3.94
C HIS A 189 -6.48 1.30 4.12
N HIS A 190 -5.21 0.91 4.08
CA HIS A 190 -4.12 1.81 4.41
C HIS A 190 -3.85 2.86 3.34
N LEU A 191 -4.02 2.54 2.05
CA LEU A 191 -3.88 3.54 1.00
C LEU A 191 -5.04 4.54 0.97
N SER A 192 -6.21 4.17 1.48
CA SER A 192 -7.30 5.12 1.73
C SER A 192 -6.97 6.07 2.88
N GLU A 193 -6.33 5.60 3.94
CA GLU A 193 -5.84 6.46 5.04
C GLU A 193 -4.75 7.42 4.58
N VAL A 194 -3.80 6.96 3.74
CA VAL A 194 -2.81 7.83 3.10
C VAL A 194 -3.49 8.90 2.26
N SER A 195 -4.49 8.53 1.47
CA SER A 195 -5.27 9.48 0.66
C SER A 195 -5.99 10.52 1.52
N LEU A 196 -6.60 10.10 2.63
CA LEU A 196 -7.26 10.99 3.59
C LEU A 196 -6.28 11.97 4.25
N LEU A 197 -5.10 11.47 4.66
CA LEU A 197 -4.06 12.32 5.25
C LEU A 197 -3.51 13.34 4.27
N ARG A 198 -3.34 12.95 3.00
CA ARG A 198 -2.92 13.86 1.95
C ARG A 198 -3.94 14.95 1.69
N ASP A 199 -5.23 14.61 1.62
CA ASP A 199 -6.31 15.59 1.52
C ASP A 199 -6.25 16.59 2.69
N LEU A 200 -6.10 16.07 3.92
CA LEU A 200 -6.01 16.91 5.12
C LEU A 200 -4.84 17.89 5.05
N TYR A 201 -3.66 17.43 4.61
CA TYR A 201 -2.48 18.27 4.41
C TYR A 201 -2.78 19.43 3.45
N LEU A 202 -3.31 19.12 2.26
CA LEU A 202 -3.57 20.10 1.21
C LEU A 202 -4.59 21.15 1.67
N HIS A 203 -5.63 20.74 2.40
CA HIS A 203 -6.63 21.64 2.95
C HIS A 203 -6.13 22.50 4.12
N LYS A 204 -5.20 21.99 4.94
CA LYS A 204 -4.62 22.74 6.07
C LYS A 204 -3.59 23.77 5.61
N ASN A 205 -2.80 23.43 4.60
CA ASN A 205 -1.64 24.21 4.16
C ASN A 205 -1.91 25.05 2.90
N GLY A 206 -3.17 25.17 2.48
CA GLY A 206 -3.61 26.11 1.45
C GLY A 206 -3.16 25.78 0.02
N SER A 207 -2.59 24.59 -0.22
CA SER A 207 -2.27 24.11 -1.56
C SER A 207 -3.52 23.54 -2.23
N LEU A 208 -4.45 24.43 -2.58
CA LEU A 208 -5.42 24.13 -3.63
C LEU A 208 -4.63 24.08 -4.95
N ARG A 209 -4.40 22.87 -5.46
CA ARG A 209 -4.02 22.67 -6.87
C ARG A 209 -5.19 22.99 -7.79
#